data_AF-A0A068R2Y8-F1
#
_entry.id   AF-A0A068R2Y8-F1
#
_cell.length_a   1.000
_cell.length_b   1.000
_cell.length_c   1.000
_cell.angle_alpha   90.00
_cell.angle_beta   90.00
_cell.angle_gamma   90.00
#
_symmetry.space_group_name_H-M   'P 1'
#
loop_
_entity.id
_entity.type
_entity.pdbx_description
1 polymer ?
#
loop_
_entity_poly.entity_id
_entity_poly.type
_entity_poly.pdbx_seq_one_letter_code
_entity_poly.pdbx_strand_id
1 'polypeptide(L)'
;MVEWLLVAFTMVVQSSVGLVLMSGLYIYWFKCESNTWQYSTIFVQKILLRTLLVSSLLAGVGLITSLNVMEHPFRVYCILQNVMPEWINIETAFASIYFGSLVLYTLFFAVIKRIHLYIILIIGGIGLIDLYYMAIICVQNTMFVWNNVNTYFLFYGAVFTLGPALSMLFIGYPLAKRYQGKLPVKLVMSTLLVVFISVIMRIIEHPAYMEWLTEITKIDNDDIIYPNQVKFNIKSDFGLKMLSWCLYIIAMTLWTCSLWKGKSNLLTNNNYFILLGAAIVFIAEIINQYTFFMMLKI
;
A
#
# COMPACT_ATOMS: atom_id res chain seq x y z
N MET A 1 21.75 -4.91 3.40
CA MET A 1 21.09 -5.43 2.18
C MET A 1 19.73 -6.04 2.48
N VAL A 2 19.56 -6.76 3.61
CA VAL A 2 18.28 -7.36 4.04
C VAL A 2 17.17 -6.32 4.25
N GLU A 3 17.48 -5.15 4.84
CA GLU A 3 16.50 -4.09 5.10
C GLU A 3 15.81 -3.56 3.83
N TRP A 4 16.60 -3.26 2.79
CA TRP A 4 16.07 -2.80 1.50
C TRP A 4 15.20 -3.86 0.81
N LEU A 5 15.53 -5.14 1.00
CA LEU A 5 14.73 -6.25 0.49
C LEU A 5 13.39 -6.35 1.23
N LEU A 6 13.39 -6.16 2.56
CA LEU A 6 12.19 -6.18 3.39
C LEU A 6 11.26 -4.97 3.11
N VAL A 7 11.84 -3.78 2.95
CA VAL A 7 11.12 -2.58 2.49
C VAL A 7 10.51 -2.84 1.11
N ALA A 8 11.30 -3.32 0.15
CA ALA A 8 10.80 -3.59 -1.19
C ALA A 8 9.67 -4.63 -1.20
N PHE A 9 9.82 -5.71 -0.42
CA PHE A 9 8.80 -6.75 -0.25
C PHE A 9 7.49 -6.18 0.30
N THR A 10 7.55 -5.43 1.41
CA THR A 10 6.36 -4.83 2.04
C THR A 10 5.67 -3.84 1.12
N MET A 11 6.44 -2.98 0.43
CA MET A 11 5.91 -2.05 -0.56
C MET A 11 5.16 -2.75 -1.69
N VAL A 12 5.74 -3.84 -2.21
CA VAL A 12 5.18 -4.57 -3.35
C VAL A 12 3.85 -5.24 -2.98
N VAL A 13 3.78 -5.88 -1.80
CA VAL A 13 2.55 -6.49 -1.29
C VAL A 13 1.49 -5.44 -1.00
N GLN A 14 1.82 -4.38 -0.27
CA GLN A 14 0.90 -3.29 0.07
C GLN A 14 0.38 -2.57 -1.18
N SER A 15 1.25 -2.34 -2.16
CA SER A 15 0.88 -1.78 -3.46
C SER A 15 -0.10 -2.65 -4.22
N SER A 16 0.08 -3.98 -4.19
CA SER A 16 -0.85 -4.93 -4.82
C SER A 16 -2.23 -4.86 -4.17
N VAL A 17 -2.31 -5.01 -2.85
CA VAL A 17 -3.57 -5.02 -2.09
C VAL A 17 -4.32 -3.69 -2.27
N GLY A 18 -3.60 -2.57 -2.15
CA GLY A 18 -4.19 -1.24 -2.26
C GLY A 18 -4.72 -0.95 -3.66
N LEU A 19 -4.01 -1.42 -4.69
CA LEU A 19 -4.43 -1.30 -6.08
C LEU A 19 -5.72 -2.11 -6.34
N VAL A 20 -5.83 -3.33 -5.79
CA VAL A 20 -7.03 -4.18 -5.92
C VAL A 20 -8.24 -3.51 -5.26
N LEU A 21 -8.10 -3.04 -4.01
CA LEU A 21 -9.17 -2.34 -3.29
C LEU A 21 -9.64 -1.08 -4.02
N MET A 22 -8.69 -0.27 -4.49
CA MET A 22 -9.00 0.95 -5.22
C MET A 22 -9.64 0.69 -6.58
N SER A 23 -9.24 -0.38 -7.26
CA SER A 23 -9.88 -0.80 -8.50
C SER A 23 -11.36 -1.13 -8.28
N GLY A 24 -11.71 -1.79 -7.17
CA GLY A 24 -13.09 -2.06 -6.75
C GLY A 24 -13.90 -0.77 -6.55
N LEU A 25 -13.35 0.19 -5.81
CA LEU A 25 -13.98 1.51 -5.59
C LEU A 25 -14.18 2.27 -6.90
N TYR A 26 -13.20 2.27 -7.80
CA TYR A 26 -13.30 2.96 -9.07
C TYR A 26 -14.36 2.36 -10.00
N ILE A 27 -14.48 1.03 -10.01
CA ILE A 27 -15.55 0.34 -10.76
C ILE A 27 -16.92 0.69 -10.17
N TYR A 28 -17.04 0.78 -8.84
CA TYR A 28 -18.28 1.20 -8.19
C TYR A 28 -18.70 2.60 -8.64
N TRP A 29 -17.78 3.57 -8.59
CA TRP A 29 -18.03 4.94 -9.06
C TRP A 29 -18.36 5.00 -10.55
N PHE A 30 -17.66 4.20 -11.36
CA PHE A 30 -17.93 4.09 -12.79
C PHE A 30 -19.34 3.55 -13.07
N LYS A 31 -19.78 2.54 -12.31
CA LYS A 31 -21.12 1.95 -12.41
C LYS A 31 -22.21 2.94 -11.99
N CYS A 32 -21.98 3.76 -10.97
CA CYS A 32 -22.95 4.75 -10.51
C CYS A 32 -23.14 5.91 -11.48
N GLU A 33 -22.09 6.33 -12.18
CA GLU A 33 -22.14 7.50 -13.08
C GLU A 33 -22.57 7.13 -14.51
N SER A 34 -22.25 5.93 -14.98
CA SER A 34 -22.57 5.50 -16.35
C SER A 34 -23.94 4.81 -16.41
N ASN A 35 -24.95 5.55 -16.85
CA ASN A 35 -26.29 5.01 -17.12
C ASN A 35 -26.35 4.17 -18.42
N THR A 36 -25.30 4.20 -19.25
CA THR A 36 -25.23 3.51 -20.56
C THR A 36 -24.05 2.54 -20.60
N TRP A 37 -24.30 1.28 -20.23
CA TRP A 37 -23.32 0.22 -20.04
C TRP A 37 -22.70 -0.39 -21.31
N GLN A 38 -23.02 0.09 -22.53
CA GLN A 38 -22.75 -0.72 -23.74
C GLN A 38 -21.50 -0.37 -24.55
N TYR A 39 -21.08 0.90 -24.67
CA TYR A 39 -19.99 1.26 -25.60
C TYR A 39 -18.62 1.53 -24.93
N SER A 40 -18.58 1.86 -23.64
CA SER A 40 -17.32 2.15 -22.92
C SER A 40 -16.71 0.95 -22.16
N THR A 41 -17.39 -0.19 -22.14
CA THR A 41 -16.99 -1.36 -21.33
C THR A 41 -15.68 -1.97 -21.79
N ILE A 42 -15.43 -2.07 -23.09
CA ILE A 42 -14.22 -2.74 -23.60
C ILE A 42 -12.93 -2.04 -23.16
N PHE A 43 -12.92 -0.69 -23.17
CA PHE A 43 -11.74 0.06 -22.76
C PHE A 43 -11.50 -0.01 -21.25
N VAL A 44 -12.57 0.14 -20.46
CA VAL A 44 -12.52 0.02 -19.00
C VAL A 44 -12.08 -1.39 -18.60
N GLN A 45 -12.61 -2.42 -19.26
CA GLN A 45 -12.20 -3.81 -19.07
C GLN A 45 -10.72 -4.02 -19.39
N LYS A 46 -10.22 -3.46 -20.50
CA LYS A 46 -8.80 -3.58 -20.87
C LYS A 46 -7.88 -2.90 -19.85
N ILE A 47 -8.26 -1.71 -19.37
CA ILE A 47 -7.53 -0.99 -18.31
C ILE A 47 -7.56 -1.79 -17.01
N LEU A 48 -8.73 -2.30 -16.63
CA LEU A 48 -8.89 -3.08 -15.41
C LEU A 48 -8.09 -4.38 -15.48
N LEU A 49 -8.13 -5.09 -16.60
CA LEU A 49 -7.36 -6.32 -16.81
C LEU A 49 -5.87 -6.04 -16.68
N ARG A 50 -5.37 -4.96 -17.32
CA ARG A 50 -3.97 -4.54 -17.18
C ARG A 50 -3.63 -4.25 -15.72
N THR A 51 -4.53 -3.60 -14.99
CA THR A 51 -4.36 -3.24 -13.59
C THR A 51 -4.31 -4.49 -12.70
N LEU A 52 -5.22 -5.45 -12.92
CA LEU A 52 -5.24 -6.74 -12.22
C LEU A 52 -4.00 -7.59 -12.50
N LEU A 53 -3.53 -7.61 -13.76
CA LEU A 53 -2.27 -8.26 -14.14
C LEU A 53 -1.07 -7.62 -13.42
N VAL A 54 -1.02 -6.29 -13.34
CA VAL A 54 0.03 -5.59 -12.60
C VAL A 54 -0.03 -5.96 -11.11
N SER A 55 -1.20 -5.94 -10.47
CA SER A 55 -1.30 -6.38 -9.06
C SER A 55 -0.93 -7.84 -8.87
N SER A 56 -1.24 -8.71 -9.83
CA SER A 56 -0.87 -10.11 -9.79
C SER A 56 0.64 -10.31 -9.90
N LEU A 57 1.31 -9.58 -10.79
CA LEU A 57 2.77 -9.58 -10.88
C LEU A 57 3.40 -9.07 -9.59
N LEU A 58 2.88 -7.97 -9.02
CA LEU A 58 3.35 -7.47 -7.73
C LEU A 58 3.18 -8.52 -6.63
N ALA A 59 2.00 -9.12 -6.50
CA ALA A 59 1.76 -10.17 -5.50
C ALA A 59 2.68 -11.39 -5.69
N GLY A 60 2.93 -11.80 -6.94
CA GLY A 60 3.84 -12.90 -7.25
C GLY A 60 5.30 -12.57 -6.92
N VAL A 61 5.75 -11.35 -7.24
CA VAL A 61 7.09 -10.87 -6.83
C VAL A 61 7.19 -10.85 -5.31
N GLY A 62 6.16 -10.37 -4.62
CA GLY A 62 6.08 -10.39 -3.15
C GLY A 62 6.27 -11.78 -2.57
N LEU A 63 5.55 -12.77 -3.10
CA LEU A 63 5.69 -14.17 -2.69
C LEU A 63 7.07 -14.76 -2.97
N ILE A 64 7.67 -14.48 -4.13
CA ILE A 64 9.02 -14.97 -4.43
C ILE A 64 10.03 -14.34 -3.48
N THR A 65 9.86 -13.05 -3.16
CA THR A 65 10.74 -12.37 -2.20
C THR A 65 10.58 -12.90 -0.79
N SER A 66 9.38 -13.25 -0.32
CA SER A 66 9.22 -13.86 1.01
C SER A 66 9.91 -15.22 1.10
N LEU A 67 9.81 -16.03 0.04
CA LEU A 67 10.50 -17.33 -0.05
C LEU A 67 12.03 -17.21 -0.14
N ASN A 68 12.55 -16.14 -0.76
CA ASN A 68 14.00 -15.93 -0.89
C ASN A 68 14.62 -15.28 0.36
N VAL A 69 13.86 -14.49 1.13
CA VAL A 69 14.30 -13.97 2.43
C VAL A 69 14.50 -15.12 3.43
N MET A 70 13.75 -16.21 3.29
CA MET A 70 13.97 -17.46 4.01
C MET A 70 15.04 -18.27 3.25
N GLU A 71 16.28 -18.28 3.71
CA GLU A 71 17.50 -18.63 2.95
C GLU A 71 17.58 -20.00 2.21
N HIS A 72 16.51 -20.82 2.07
CA HIS A 72 16.52 -22.03 1.23
C HIS A 72 15.17 -22.37 0.56
N PRO A 73 14.92 -21.94 -0.71
CA PRO A 73 13.65 -22.14 -1.41
C PRO A 73 13.32 -23.61 -1.73
N PHE A 74 14.33 -24.48 -1.90
CA PHE A 74 14.12 -25.90 -2.22
C PHE A 74 13.89 -26.80 -0.99
N ARG A 75 14.13 -26.30 0.23
CA ARG A 75 13.95 -27.09 1.47
C ARG A 75 12.55 -26.94 2.07
N VAL A 76 11.83 -25.86 1.77
CA VAL A 76 10.48 -25.58 2.30
C VAL A 76 9.46 -26.61 1.80
N TYR A 77 9.57 -27.10 0.57
CA TYR A 77 8.69 -28.16 0.05
C TYR A 77 8.85 -29.50 0.79
N CYS A 78 10.06 -29.85 1.25
CA CYS A 78 10.30 -31.06 2.03
C CYS A 78 10.06 -30.86 3.54
N ILE A 79 10.04 -29.62 4.03
CA ILE A 79 9.85 -29.27 5.44
C ILE A 79 8.38 -28.94 5.78
N LEU A 80 7.53 -28.73 4.78
CA LEU A 80 6.08 -28.56 4.93
C LEU A 80 5.38 -29.75 5.60
N GLN A 81 6.07 -30.89 5.71
CA GLN A 81 5.53 -32.11 6.29
C GLN A 81 5.96 -32.40 7.73
N ASN A 82 6.91 -31.67 8.35
CA ASN A 82 7.31 -32.12 9.69
C ASN A 82 7.76 -31.12 10.77
N VAL A 83 8.42 -29.99 10.51
CA VAL A 83 8.90 -29.16 11.66
C VAL A 83 9.17 -27.71 11.23
N MET A 84 8.18 -26.83 11.26
CA MET A 84 8.40 -25.36 11.28
C MET A 84 7.47 -24.72 12.32
N PRO A 85 7.90 -23.64 12.98
CA PRO A 85 7.07 -22.93 13.96
C PRO A 85 5.76 -22.46 13.29
N GLU A 86 4.64 -22.70 13.96
CA GLU A 86 3.27 -22.56 13.42
C GLU A 86 3.00 -21.20 12.75
N TRP A 87 3.71 -20.15 13.16
CA TRP A 87 3.50 -18.76 12.74
C TRP A 87 3.97 -18.43 11.31
N ILE A 88 5.12 -18.95 10.88
CA ILE A 88 5.70 -18.66 9.54
C ILE A 88 4.93 -19.37 8.42
N ASN A 89 4.28 -20.48 8.79
CA ASN A 89 3.43 -21.25 7.89
C ASN A 89 2.12 -20.50 7.58
N ILE A 90 1.64 -19.66 8.51
CA ILE A 90 0.37 -18.94 8.38
C ILE A 90 0.50 -17.75 7.42
N GLU A 91 1.53 -16.90 7.55
CA GLU A 91 1.74 -15.76 6.63
C GLU A 91 1.92 -16.23 5.19
N THR A 92 2.81 -17.20 4.96
CA THR A 92 3.07 -17.72 3.60
C THR A 92 1.82 -18.37 3.01
N ALA A 93 1.00 -19.04 3.83
CA ALA A 93 -0.27 -19.61 3.40
C ALA A 93 -1.28 -18.52 2.99
N PHE A 94 -1.44 -17.46 3.78
CA PHE A 94 -2.34 -16.34 3.43
C PHE A 94 -1.89 -15.58 2.20
N ALA A 95 -0.58 -15.33 2.06
CA ALA A 95 -0.02 -14.69 0.88
C ALA A 95 -0.25 -15.53 -0.38
N SER A 96 -0.11 -16.87 -0.28
CA SER A 96 -0.40 -17.81 -1.36
C SER A 96 -1.90 -17.84 -1.71
N ILE A 97 -2.79 -17.83 -0.71
CA ILE A 97 -4.25 -17.75 -0.91
C ILE A 97 -4.63 -16.44 -1.60
N TYR A 98 -4.06 -15.31 -1.17
CA TYR A 98 -4.28 -14.01 -1.78
C TYR A 98 -3.84 -14.01 -3.25
N PHE A 99 -2.60 -14.41 -3.53
CA PHE A 99 -2.06 -14.48 -4.89
C PHE A 99 -2.86 -15.44 -5.77
N GLY A 100 -3.14 -16.65 -5.29
CA GLY A 100 -3.91 -17.66 -6.01
C GLY A 100 -5.30 -17.15 -6.37
N SER A 101 -6.00 -16.52 -5.43
CA SER A 101 -7.33 -15.92 -5.66
C SER A 101 -7.26 -14.78 -6.68
N LEU A 102 -6.24 -13.93 -6.61
CA LEU A 102 -6.03 -12.81 -7.51
C LEU A 102 -5.72 -13.27 -8.95
N VAL A 103 -4.84 -14.28 -9.11
CA VAL A 103 -4.51 -14.88 -10.41
C VAL A 103 -5.73 -15.56 -11.02
N LEU A 104 -6.44 -16.37 -10.24
CA LEU A 104 -7.64 -17.08 -10.69
C LEU A 104 -8.71 -16.09 -11.15
N TYR A 105 -8.94 -15.01 -10.39
CA TYR A 105 -9.88 -13.98 -10.77
C TYR A 105 -9.44 -13.21 -12.00
N THR A 106 -8.15 -12.91 -12.14
CA THR A 106 -7.61 -12.23 -13.33
C THR A 106 -7.80 -13.08 -14.58
N LEU A 107 -7.58 -14.40 -14.49
CA LEU A 107 -7.80 -15.35 -15.57
C LEU A 107 -9.30 -15.49 -15.90
N PHE A 108 -10.14 -15.64 -14.88
CA PHE A 108 -11.60 -15.66 -15.03
C PHE A 108 -12.12 -14.39 -15.73
N PHE A 109 -11.60 -13.23 -15.32
CA PHE A 109 -11.94 -11.94 -15.92
C PHE A 109 -11.44 -11.84 -17.38
N ALA A 110 -10.26 -12.36 -17.70
CA ALA A 110 -9.73 -12.40 -19.05
C ALA A 110 -10.61 -13.22 -20.01
N VAL A 111 -11.16 -14.34 -19.53
CA VAL A 111 -12.01 -15.25 -20.33
C VAL A 111 -13.43 -14.71 -20.47
N ILE A 112 -14.08 -14.38 -19.35
CA ILE A 112 -15.52 -14.07 -19.33
C ILE A 112 -15.79 -12.61 -19.63
N LYS A 113 -14.81 -11.71 -19.42
CA LYS A 113 -14.91 -10.26 -19.62
C LYS A 113 -16.07 -9.61 -18.85
N ARG A 114 -16.57 -10.26 -17.79
CA ARG A 114 -17.61 -9.72 -16.89
C ARG A 114 -16.97 -9.29 -15.58
N ILE A 115 -17.26 -8.06 -15.17
CA ILE A 115 -16.71 -7.48 -13.94
C ILE A 115 -17.62 -7.83 -12.77
N HIS A 116 -17.08 -8.54 -11.77
CA HIS A 116 -17.79 -8.86 -10.53
C HIS A 116 -17.18 -8.08 -9.36
N LEU A 117 -17.80 -6.94 -9.04
CA LEU A 117 -17.31 -6.03 -7.99
C LEU A 117 -17.14 -6.72 -6.63
N TYR A 118 -18.08 -7.57 -6.24
CA TYR A 118 -18.02 -8.29 -4.97
C TYR A 118 -16.78 -9.19 -4.86
N ILE A 119 -16.38 -9.84 -5.96
CA ILE A 119 -15.22 -10.73 -5.97
C ILE A 119 -13.92 -9.92 -5.77
N ILE A 120 -13.80 -8.76 -6.43
CA ILE A 120 -12.64 -7.86 -6.26
C ILE A 120 -12.51 -7.39 -4.82
N LEU A 121 -13.63 -7.02 -4.19
CA LEU A 121 -13.63 -6.57 -2.79
C LEU A 121 -13.28 -7.71 -1.82
N ILE A 122 -13.78 -8.93 -2.07
CA ILE A 122 -13.42 -10.10 -1.27
C ILE A 122 -11.91 -10.38 -1.36
N ILE A 123 -11.34 -10.35 -2.57
CA ILE A 123 -9.89 -10.54 -2.77
C ILE A 123 -9.08 -9.44 -2.08
N GLY A 124 -9.52 -8.19 -2.18
CA GLY A 124 -8.91 -7.08 -1.44
C GLY A 124 -8.98 -7.27 0.08
N GLY A 125 -10.10 -7.80 0.59
CA GLY A 125 -10.25 -8.16 2.01
C GLY A 125 -9.30 -9.27 2.46
N ILE A 126 -9.12 -10.32 1.64
CA ILE A 126 -8.12 -11.37 1.89
C ILE A 126 -6.70 -10.75 1.96
N GLY A 127 -6.38 -9.81 1.08
CA GLY A 127 -5.10 -9.09 1.11
C GLY A 127 -4.90 -8.22 2.36
N LEU A 128 -5.97 -7.67 2.95
CA LEU A 128 -5.88 -6.94 4.23
C LEU A 128 -5.62 -7.88 5.42
N ILE A 129 -6.14 -9.10 5.35
CA ILE A 129 -5.88 -10.16 6.34
C ILE A 129 -4.43 -10.63 6.23
N ASP A 130 -3.93 -10.82 5.01
CA ASP A 130 -2.51 -11.14 4.76
C ASP A 130 -1.58 -10.09 5.40
N LEU A 131 -1.89 -8.80 5.18
CA LEU A 131 -1.15 -7.69 5.78
C LEU A 131 -1.21 -7.68 7.32
N TYR A 132 -2.32 -8.14 7.91
CA TYR A 132 -2.46 -8.24 9.37
C TYR A 132 -1.43 -9.24 9.93
N TYR A 133 -1.31 -10.41 9.31
CA TYR A 133 -0.33 -11.42 9.73
C TYR A 133 1.10 -10.97 9.47
N MET A 134 1.35 -10.28 8.36
CA MET A 134 2.63 -9.63 8.08
C MET A 134 3.03 -8.63 9.17
N ALA A 135 2.07 -7.80 9.64
CA ALA A 135 2.30 -6.85 10.72
C ALA A 135 2.51 -7.55 12.07
N ILE A 136 1.82 -8.66 12.35
CA ILE A 136 2.03 -9.44 13.59
C ILE A 136 3.45 -10.00 13.67
N ILE A 137 3.99 -10.51 12.57
CA ILE A 137 5.36 -11.04 12.54
C ILE A 137 6.38 -9.96 12.88
N CYS A 138 6.11 -8.74 12.44
CA CYS A 138 6.87 -7.58 12.85
C CYS A 138 6.72 -7.33 14.36
N VAL A 139 5.50 -7.24 14.88
CA VAL A 139 5.22 -6.98 16.32
C VAL A 139 5.81 -8.05 17.26
N GLN A 140 5.82 -9.32 16.86
CA GLN A 140 6.26 -10.44 17.70
C GLN A 140 7.77 -10.70 17.66
N ASN A 141 8.50 -10.15 16.69
CA ASN A 141 9.96 -10.19 16.71
C ASN A 141 10.48 -9.34 17.88
N THR A 142 11.51 -9.83 18.57
CA THR A 142 12.08 -9.38 19.86
C THR A 142 12.57 -7.93 19.96
N MET A 143 12.23 -7.06 19.00
CA MET A 143 12.55 -5.64 18.98
C MET A 143 11.41 -4.85 19.62
N PHE A 144 11.64 -4.36 20.84
CA PHE A 144 10.67 -3.63 21.65
C PHE A 144 9.98 -2.45 20.91
N VAL A 145 10.68 -1.83 19.96
CA VAL A 145 10.20 -0.72 19.10
C VAL A 145 8.92 -1.05 18.31
N TRP A 146 8.66 -2.34 18.07
CA TRP A 146 7.58 -2.84 17.20
C TRP A 146 6.34 -3.30 17.95
N ASN A 147 6.37 -3.34 19.28
CA ASN A 147 5.26 -3.76 20.14
C ASN A 147 4.22 -2.66 20.40
N ASN A 148 3.82 -1.93 19.35
CA ASN A 148 2.83 -0.87 19.45
C ASN A 148 1.90 -0.86 18.23
N VAL A 149 0.70 -0.32 18.41
CA VAL A 149 -0.37 -0.24 17.41
C VAL A 149 0.10 0.47 16.13
N ASN A 150 1.14 1.31 16.23
CA ASN A 150 1.77 2.07 15.15
C ASN A 150 2.25 1.21 13.97
N THR A 151 2.68 -0.03 14.23
CA THR A 151 3.06 -0.94 13.15
C THR A 151 1.87 -1.22 12.23
N TYR A 152 0.67 -1.42 12.78
CA TYR A 152 -0.53 -1.68 11.96
C TYR A 152 -0.92 -0.46 11.14
N PHE A 153 -0.96 0.73 11.73
CA PHE A 153 -1.29 1.95 11.00
C PHE A 153 -0.27 2.33 9.94
N LEU A 154 1.00 2.01 10.15
CA LEU A 154 2.03 2.21 9.12
C LEU A 154 1.79 1.27 7.93
N PHE A 155 1.50 -0.01 8.18
CA PHE A 155 1.24 -0.99 7.13
C PHE A 155 -0.09 -0.70 6.39
N TYR A 156 -1.19 -0.54 7.11
CA TYR A 156 -2.50 -0.23 6.50
C TYR A 156 -2.51 1.14 5.84
N GLY A 157 -1.89 2.14 6.47
CA GLY A 157 -1.76 3.46 5.88
C GLY A 157 -1.03 3.42 4.53
N ALA A 158 -0.07 2.50 4.36
CA ALA A 158 0.72 2.39 3.14
C ALA A 158 -0.12 1.80 2.00
N VAL A 159 -0.99 0.84 2.32
CA VAL A 159 -2.00 0.32 1.38
C VAL A 159 -2.91 1.46 0.90
N PHE A 160 -3.33 2.34 1.81
CA PHE A 160 -4.21 3.47 1.52
C PHE A 160 -3.50 4.70 0.94
N THR A 161 -2.17 4.72 0.82
CA THR A 161 -1.43 5.76 0.09
C THR A 161 -0.94 5.26 -1.28
N LEU A 162 -0.27 4.10 -1.31
CA LEU A 162 0.25 3.47 -2.53
C LEU A 162 -0.87 2.99 -3.44
N GLY A 163 -1.92 2.38 -2.88
CA GLY A 163 -3.07 1.89 -3.62
C GLY A 163 -3.74 2.98 -4.46
N PRO A 164 -4.14 4.12 -3.86
CA PRO A 164 -4.67 5.26 -4.60
C PRO A 164 -3.71 5.83 -5.64
N ALA A 165 -2.42 5.96 -5.31
CA ALA A 165 -1.43 6.51 -6.24
C ALA A 165 -1.31 5.62 -7.50
N LEU A 166 -1.20 4.30 -7.32
CA LEU A 166 -1.10 3.34 -8.40
C LEU A 166 -2.41 3.20 -9.18
N SER A 167 -3.56 3.18 -8.50
CA SER A 167 -4.86 3.12 -9.18
C SER A 167 -5.10 4.39 -10.00
N MET A 168 -4.66 5.55 -9.52
CA MET A 168 -4.69 6.80 -10.27
C MET A 168 -3.78 6.74 -11.51
N LEU A 169 -2.59 6.13 -11.40
CA LEU A 169 -1.67 5.93 -12.52
C LEU A 169 -2.25 5.00 -13.60
N PHE A 170 -2.75 3.83 -13.19
CA PHE A 170 -3.13 2.76 -14.11
C PHE A 170 -4.56 2.87 -14.62
N ILE A 171 -5.48 3.41 -13.82
CA ILE A 171 -6.90 3.57 -14.16
C ILE A 171 -7.24 5.04 -14.35
N GLY A 172 -6.95 5.90 -13.35
CA GLY A 172 -7.38 7.30 -13.33
C GLY A 172 -6.89 8.12 -14.53
N TYR A 173 -5.58 8.08 -14.82
CA TYR A 173 -4.94 8.80 -15.92
C TYR A 173 -5.48 8.42 -17.32
N PRO A 174 -5.53 7.13 -17.71
CA PRO A 174 -6.08 6.78 -19.02
C PRO A 174 -7.59 7.02 -19.12
N LEU A 175 -8.33 6.96 -18.01
CA LEU A 175 -9.75 7.32 -17.99
C LEU A 175 -9.96 8.83 -18.16
N ALA A 176 -9.19 9.65 -17.46
CA ALA A 176 -9.25 11.12 -17.56
C ALA A 176 -8.87 11.63 -18.95
N LYS A 177 -7.98 10.95 -19.67
CA LYS A 177 -7.64 11.30 -21.07
C LYS A 177 -8.82 11.07 -22.04
N ARG A 178 -9.67 10.07 -21.78
CA ARG A 178 -10.70 9.62 -22.73
C ARG A 178 -12.11 10.09 -22.38
N TYR A 179 -12.40 10.25 -21.10
CA TYR A 179 -13.69 10.72 -20.60
C TYR A 179 -13.54 12.13 -20.04
N GLN A 180 -14.20 13.10 -20.68
CA GLN A 180 -14.35 14.46 -20.17
C GLN A 180 -15.70 14.55 -19.46
N GLY A 181 -15.71 14.94 -18.17
CA GLY A 181 -16.94 15.02 -17.38
C GLY A 181 -16.72 14.88 -15.87
N LYS A 182 -17.79 14.56 -15.14
CA LYS A 182 -17.78 14.46 -13.66
C LYS A 182 -17.04 13.23 -13.13
N LEU A 183 -16.86 12.21 -13.97
CA LEU A 183 -16.24 10.93 -13.59
C LEU A 183 -14.77 11.03 -13.17
N PRO A 184 -13.83 11.59 -13.98
CA PRO A 184 -12.44 11.73 -13.56
C PRO A 184 -12.29 12.63 -12.32
N VAL A 185 -13.15 13.64 -12.16
CA VAL A 185 -13.19 14.51 -10.98
C VAL A 185 -13.54 13.70 -9.73
N LYS A 186 -14.55 12.83 -9.78
CA LYS A 186 -14.92 11.94 -8.67
C LYS A 186 -13.80 10.95 -8.33
N LEU A 187 -13.09 10.41 -9.32
CA LEU A 187 -11.96 9.50 -9.10
C LEU A 187 -10.81 10.20 -8.36
N VAL A 188 -10.39 11.38 -8.84
CA VAL A 188 -9.34 12.19 -8.18
C VAL A 188 -9.76 12.62 -6.77
N MET A 189 -11.04 12.98 -6.58
CA MET A 189 -11.57 13.34 -5.27
C MET A 189 -11.57 12.13 -4.32
N SER A 190 -11.97 10.95 -4.79
CA SER A 190 -11.94 9.71 -4.01
C SER A 190 -10.51 9.33 -3.61
N THR A 191 -9.52 9.46 -4.50
CA THR A 191 -8.12 9.20 -4.13
C THR A 191 -7.60 10.19 -3.13
N LEU A 192 -7.90 11.47 -3.33
CA LEU A 192 -7.47 12.52 -2.43
C LEU A 192 -8.02 12.27 -1.03
N LEU A 193 -9.32 11.95 -0.91
CA LEU A 193 -9.94 11.65 0.38
C LEU A 193 -9.27 10.47 1.08
N VAL A 194 -9.04 9.36 0.36
CA VAL A 194 -8.43 8.18 1.00
C VAL A 194 -6.98 8.43 1.43
N VAL A 195 -6.18 9.09 0.58
CA VAL A 195 -4.81 9.46 0.93
C VAL A 195 -4.79 10.45 2.11
N PHE A 196 -5.68 11.44 2.10
CA PHE A 196 -5.80 12.42 3.18
C PHE A 196 -6.16 11.78 4.52
N ILE A 197 -7.16 10.89 4.54
CA ILE A 197 -7.56 10.15 5.74
C ILE A 197 -6.39 9.30 6.25
N SER A 198 -5.69 8.59 5.36
CA SER A 198 -4.54 7.76 5.71
C SER A 198 -3.41 8.59 6.34
N VAL A 199 -3.06 9.73 5.72
CA VAL A 199 -2.01 10.63 6.23
C VAL A 199 -2.39 11.24 7.57
N ILE A 200 -3.65 11.65 7.75
CA ILE A 200 -4.13 12.18 9.04
C ILE A 200 -4.03 11.14 10.15
N MET A 201 -4.49 9.90 9.90
CA MET A 201 -4.40 8.83 10.91
C MET A 201 -2.94 8.63 11.35
N ARG A 202 -1.99 8.63 10.42
CA ARG A 202 -0.55 8.52 10.72
C ARG A 202 0.02 9.70 11.51
N ILE A 203 -0.44 10.93 11.21
CA ILE A 203 -0.01 12.13 11.95
C ILE A 203 -0.53 12.11 13.38
N ILE A 204 -1.78 11.66 13.59
CA ILE A 204 -2.41 11.56 14.92
C ILE A 204 -1.68 10.55 15.80
N GLU A 205 -1.21 9.44 15.23
CA GLU A 205 -0.54 8.40 16.01
C GLU A 205 0.94 8.72 16.32
N HIS A 206 1.60 9.51 15.48
CA HIS A 206 2.99 9.88 15.68
C HIS A 206 3.31 10.47 17.08
N PRO A 207 2.52 11.39 17.67
CA PRO A 207 2.77 11.89 19.02
C PRO A 207 2.58 10.81 20.09
N ALA A 208 1.57 9.94 19.97
CA ALA A 208 1.35 8.86 20.92
C ALA A 208 2.52 7.86 20.94
N TYR A 209 3.12 7.62 19.77
CA TYR A 209 4.33 6.81 19.65
C TYR A 209 5.55 7.46 20.31
N MET A 210 5.72 8.79 20.15
CA MET A 210 6.82 9.51 20.79
C MET A 210 6.68 9.58 22.31
N GLU A 211 5.46 9.78 22.84
CA GLU A 211 5.20 9.74 24.27
C GLU A 211 5.57 8.38 24.87
N TRP A 212 5.12 7.29 24.24
CA TRP A 212 5.47 5.92 24.64
C TRP A 212 6.98 5.66 24.64
N LEU A 213 7.70 6.10 23.59
CA LEU A 213 9.17 6.00 23.55
C LEU A 213 9.84 6.77 24.70
N THR A 214 9.34 7.96 25.06
CA THR A 214 9.89 8.74 26.18
C THR A 214 9.60 8.14 27.54
N GLU A 215 8.52 7.37 27.69
CA GLU A 215 8.15 6.70 28.94
C GLU A 215 9.04 5.48 29.17
N ILE A 216 9.27 4.66 28.15
CA ILE A 216 10.17 3.50 28.24
C ILE A 216 11.63 3.91 28.43
N THR A 217 12.11 4.93 27.71
CA THR A 217 13.49 5.41 27.91
C THR A 217 13.72 6.03 29.28
N LYS A 218 12.67 6.42 30.02
CA LYS A 218 12.78 6.87 31.41
C LYS A 218 12.81 5.70 32.39
N ILE A 219 12.06 4.64 32.14
CA ILE A 219 12.01 3.43 32.98
C ILE A 219 13.32 2.65 32.90
N ASP A 220 13.97 2.63 31.74
CA ASP A 220 15.19 1.83 31.48
C ASP A 220 16.50 2.47 31.97
N ASN A 221 16.45 3.70 32.52
CA ASN A 221 17.64 4.36 33.08
C ASN A 221 17.94 3.95 34.54
N ASP A 222 17.03 3.26 35.22
CA ASP A 222 17.19 2.89 36.65
C ASP A 222 17.65 1.43 36.87
N ASP A 223 17.61 0.53 35.88
CA ASP A 223 18.08 -0.85 36.02
C ASP A 223 19.02 -1.29 34.87
N ILE A 224 20.30 -1.36 35.22
CA ILE A 224 21.39 -1.94 34.43
C ILE A 224 21.07 -3.42 34.18
N ILE A 225 20.80 -3.85 32.94
CA ILE A 225 21.22 -5.12 32.26
C ILE A 225 20.62 -5.13 30.83
N TYR A 226 21.19 -4.44 29.83
CA TYR A 226 21.15 -4.84 28.41
C TYR A 226 22.29 -4.15 27.63
N PRO A 227 23.07 -4.86 26.78
CA PRO A 227 24.34 -4.35 26.24
C PRO A 227 24.25 -3.60 24.90
N ASN A 228 23.08 -3.34 24.33
CA ASN A 228 22.96 -2.56 23.10
C ASN A 228 22.33 -1.20 23.40
N GLN A 229 23.19 -0.20 23.60
CA GLN A 229 22.79 1.19 23.67
C GLN A 229 21.98 1.54 22.42
N VAL A 230 20.67 1.71 22.59
CA VAL A 230 19.76 2.22 21.57
C VAL A 230 20.14 3.68 21.30
N LYS A 231 21.18 3.91 20.48
CA LYS A 231 21.53 5.25 19.99
C LYS A 231 20.45 5.66 19.00
N PHE A 232 19.30 6.07 19.51
CA PHE A 232 18.29 6.74 18.69
C PHE A 232 18.92 8.01 18.12
N ASN A 233 19.20 8.02 16.82
CA ASN A 233 19.57 9.25 16.12
C ASN A 233 18.28 10.04 15.80
N ILE A 234 17.52 10.39 16.85
CA ILE A 234 16.18 11.01 16.80
C ILE A 234 16.15 12.22 15.86
N LYS A 235 17.27 12.96 15.77
CA LYS A 235 17.43 14.12 14.90
C LYS A 235 17.41 13.79 13.40
N SER A 236 18.00 12.68 12.95
CA SER A 236 17.99 12.33 11.52
C SER A 236 16.65 11.75 11.08
N ASP A 237 16.03 10.95 11.94
CA ASP A 237 14.80 10.23 11.60
C ASP A 237 13.58 11.14 11.57
N PHE A 238 13.55 12.17 12.43
CA PHE A 238 12.53 13.20 12.40
C PHE A 238 12.59 14.05 11.12
N GLY A 239 13.79 14.38 10.65
CA GLY A 239 13.98 15.16 9.42
C GLY A 239 13.43 14.45 8.18
N LEU A 240 13.67 13.14 8.05
CA LEU A 240 13.16 12.34 6.93
C LEU A 240 11.64 12.15 6.98
N LYS A 241 11.05 11.98 8.18
CA LYS A 241 9.59 11.93 8.35
C LYS A 241 8.91 13.25 8.00
N MET A 242 9.47 14.38 8.45
CA MET A 242 8.98 15.71 8.04
C MET A 242 9.04 15.91 6.53
N LEU A 243 10.12 15.45 5.88
CA LEU A 243 10.24 15.53 4.43
C LEU A 243 9.16 14.70 3.72
N SER A 244 8.87 13.50 4.21
CA SER A 244 7.76 12.67 3.71
C SER A 244 6.40 13.38 3.84
N TRP A 245 6.13 14.01 4.99
CA TRP A 245 4.90 14.80 5.20
C TRP A 245 4.79 15.99 4.24
N CYS A 246 5.88 16.73 4.04
CA CYS A 246 5.93 17.81 3.05
C CYS A 246 5.62 17.29 1.64
N LEU A 247 6.16 16.14 1.25
CA LEU A 247 5.87 15.52 -0.05
C LEU A 247 4.40 15.10 -0.18
N TYR A 248 3.77 14.53 0.85
CA TYR A 248 2.33 14.24 0.81
C TYR A 248 1.49 15.52 0.63
N ILE A 249 1.83 16.60 1.34
CA ILE A 249 1.14 17.90 1.18
C ILE A 249 1.30 18.40 -0.25
N ILE A 250 2.52 18.37 -0.80
CA ILE A 250 2.78 18.77 -2.20
C ILE A 250 1.94 17.92 -3.16
N ALA A 251 1.90 16.59 -3.01
CA ALA A 251 1.08 15.73 -3.86
C ALA A 251 -0.42 16.05 -3.78
N MET A 252 -0.95 16.27 -2.58
CA MET A 252 -2.36 16.63 -2.38
C MET A 252 -2.68 18.01 -2.98
N THR A 253 -1.77 18.99 -2.87
CA THR A 253 -1.94 20.29 -3.52
C THR A 253 -1.95 20.18 -5.05
N LEU A 254 -1.14 19.29 -5.63
CA LEU A 254 -1.15 19.04 -7.08
C LEU A 254 -2.47 18.41 -7.55
N TRP A 255 -3.02 17.45 -6.79
CA TRP A 255 -4.31 16.83 -7.11
C TRP A 255 -5.48 17.80 -6.91
N THR A 256 -5.48 18.64 -5.87
CA THR A 256 -6.49 19.71 -5.73
C THR A 256 -6.38 20.77 -6.83
N CYS A 257 -5.16 21.17 -7.23
CA CYS A 257 -4.94 22.07 -8.37
C CYS A 257 -5.47 21.48 -9.67
N SER A 258 -5.30 20.16 -9.87
CA SER A 258 -5.85 19.44 -11.02
C SER A 258 -7.39 19.48 -11.02
N LEU A 259 -8.03 19.30 -9.86
CA LEU A 259 -9.49 19.40 -9.70
C LEU A 259 -10.01 20.82 -9.98
N TRP A 260 -9.34 21.85 -9.46
CA TRP A 260 -9.75 23.25 -9.64
C TRP A 260 -9.65 23.66 -11.12
N LYS A 261 -8.52 23.38 -11.76
CA LYS A 261 -8.34 23.67 -13.20
C LYS A 261 -9.27 22.84 -14.08
N GLY A 262 -9.68 21.64 -13.67
CA GLY A 262 -10.67 20.83 -14.38
C GLY A 262 -12.09 21.42 -14.37
N LYS A 263 -12.41 22.33 -13.44
CA LYS A 263 -13.70 23.02 -13.34
C LYS A 263 -13.77 24.29 -14.21
N SER A 264 -12.62 24.91 -14.48
CA SER A 264 -12.48 26.03 -15.42
C SER A 264 -12.05 25.48 -16.78
N ASN A 265 -12.95 25.43 -17.76
CA ASN A 265 -12.83 24.81 -19.11
C ASN A 265 -11.61 25.18 -20.01
N LEU A 266 -10.49 25.68 -19.50
CA LEU A 266 -9.46 26.36 -20.28
C LEU A 266 -8.13 25.61 -20.49
N LEU A 267 -7.90 24.40 -19.97
CA LEU A 267 -6.69 23.63 -20.35
C LEU A 267 -6.85 22.11 -20.25
N THR A 268 -7.39 21.54 -21.33
CA THR A 268 -7.54 20.13 -21.71
C THR A 268 -6.20 19.41 -21.97
N ASN A 269 -5.17 19.61 -21.14
CA ASN A 269 -3.92 18.83 -21.23
C ASN A 269 -3.20 18.59 -19.88
N ASN A 270 -3.87 18.84 -18.76
CA ASN A 270 -3.20 18.91 -17.45
C ASN A 270 -3.13 17.57 -16.69
N ASN A 271 -3.16 16.44 -17.41
CA ASN A 271 -3.03 15.10 -16.81
C ASN A 271 -1.64 14.85 -16.19
N TYR A 272 -0.66 15.71 -16.51
CA TYR A 272 0.67 15.70 -15.91
C TYR A 272 0.65 15.96 -14.40
N PHE A 273 -0.26 16.80 -13.89
CA PHE A 273 -0.36 17.07 -12.45
C PHE A 273 -0.84 15.86 -11.67
N ILE A 274 -1.72 15.05 -12.27
CA ILE A 274 -2.20 13.79 -11.70
C ILE A 274 -1.05 12.79 -11.58
N LEU A 275 -0.30 12.62 -12.69
CA LEU A 275 0.85 11.74 -12.78
C LEU A 275 1.96 12.13 -11.79
N LEU A 276 2.29 13.43 -11.77
CA LEU A 276 3.34 13.98 -10.92
C LEU A 276 2.96 13.87 -9.43
N GLY A 277 1.69 14.14 -9.08
CA GLY A 277 1.19 13.90 -7.73
C GLY A 277 1.30 12.44 -7.30
N ALA A 278 0.94 11.49 -8.16
CA ALA A 278 1.06 10.05 -7.86
C ALA A 278 2.53 9.62 -7.67
N ALA A 279 3.45 10.12 -8.50
CA ALA A 279 4.88 9.85 -8.34
C ALA A 279 5.44 10.41 -7.03
N ILE A 280 5.01 11.61 -6.62
CA ILE A 280 5.42 12.21 -5.34
C ILE A 280 4.89 11.40 -4.15
N VAL A 281 3.64 10.92 -4.18
CA VAL A 281 3.12 10.03 -3.11
C VAL A 281 3.95 8.76 -3.00
N PHE A 282 4.34 8.17 -4.14
CA PHE A 282 5.17 6.96 -4.15
C PHE A 282 6.54 7.21 -3.50
N ILE A 283 7.20 8.32 -3.85
CA ILE A 283 8.49 8.72 -3.25
C ILE A 283 8.33 9.00 -1.75
N ALA A 284 7.27 9.71 -1.35
CA ALA A 284 6.98 10.00 0.06
C ALA A 284 6.86 8.71 0.89
N GLU A 285 6.19 7.69 0.33
CA GLU A 285 6.02 6.41 1.00
C GLU A 285 7.34 5.63 1.10
N ILE A 286 8.20 5.67 0.07
CA ILE A 286 9.52 5.02 0.13
C ILE A 286 10.32 5.57 1.30
N ILE A 287 10.33 6.90 1.43
CA ILE A 287 11.02 7.58 2.52
C ILE A 287 10.40 7.21 3.86
N ASN A 288 9.07 7.18 3.96
CA ASN A 288 8.37 6.83 5.20
C ASN A 288 8.69 5.40 5.66
N GLN A 289 8.61 4.42 4.76
CA GLN A 289 8.94 3.03 5.09
C GLN A 289 10.42 2.86 5.39
N TYR A 290 11.30 3.49 4.61
CA TYR A 290 12.73 3.47 4.89
C TYR A 290 13.04 4.01 6.30
N THR A 291 12.40 5.11 6.73
CA THR A 291 12.58 5.60 8.11
C THR A 291 12.09 4.62 9.17
N PHE A 292 11.00 3.90 8.90
CA PHE A 292 10.49 2.89 9.81
C PHE A 292 11.44 1.69 9.96
N PHE A 293 11.99 1.19 8.86
CA PHE A 293 12.96 0.10 8.86
C PHE A 293 14.38 0.51 9.25
N MET A 294 14.72 1.81 9.22
CA MET A 294 15.99 2.30 9.78
C MET A 294 15.94 2.44 11.30
N MET A 295 14.76 2.75 11.88
CA MET A 295 14.56 2.72 13.33
C MET A 295 14.76 1.31 13.93
N LEU A 296 14.75 0.26 13.09
CA LEU A 296 15.05 -1.14 13.44
C LEU A 296 16.54 -1.43 13.68
N LYS A 297 17.45 -0.50 13.31
CA LYS A 297 18.88 -0.72 13.45
C LYS A 297 19.34 -0.49 14.89
N ILE A 298 19.00 -1.43 15.79
CA ILE A 298 19.60 -1.62 17.13
C ILE A 298 19.74 -3.12 17.41
#